data_AF-A0A6J2JUU6-F1
#
_entry.id   AF-A0A6J2JUU6-F1
#
_cell.length_a   1.000
_cell.length_b   1.000
_cell.length_c   1.000
_cell.angle_alpha   90.00
_cell.angle_beta   90.00
_cell.angle_gamma   90.00
#
_symmetry.space_group_name_H-M   'P 1'
#
loop_
_entity.id
_entity.type
_entity.pdbx_description
1 polymer ?
#
loop_
_entity_poly.entity_id
_entity_poly.type
_entity_poly.pdbx_seq_one_letter_code
_entity_poly.pdbx_strand_id
1 'polypeptide(L)'
;MENVSRYELLRNKFRCECPYLQKCCCCIPLRMGLLFCGYLKLVSAVVLIGTAFMPLAWMVVMLKMENGFDVVTLLIVILSISVLVTDLVFSIVFIVSAHKKSRKAMQAYYYYMIGLLVALTILFVLFIILFMVSLNHWYDNDLIISTSVVYILDTSLHCYLIILVRSGVYKFENDFNFRYIRNIDVDPVCVMES
;
A
#
# COMPACT_ATOMS: atom_id res chain seq x y z
N MET A 1 29.24 -21.38 24.86
CA MET A 1 29.42 -20.33 23.83
C MET A 1 29.14 -20.81 22.40
N GLU A 2 28.91 -22.10 22.15
CA GLU A 2 28.60 -22.63 20.79
C GLU A 2 27.16 -22.43 20.31
N ASN A 3 26.19 -22.23 21.20
CA ASN A 3 24.78 -22.18 20.79
C ASN A 3 24.37 -20.87 20.11
N VAL A 4 25.06 -19.75 20.37
CA VAL A 4 24.73 -18.44 19.77
C VAL A 4 25.03 -18.41 18.27
N SER A 5 26.11 -19.08 17.84
CA SER A 5 26.52 -19.17 16.43
C SER A 5 25.48 -19.90 15.56
N ARG A 6 24.80 -20.93 16.11
CA ARG A 6 23.80 -21.72 15.37
C ARG A 6 22.50 -20.93 15.12
N TYR A 7 22.11 -20.02 16.03
CA TYR A 7 20.94 -19.17 15.83
C TYR A 7 21.19 -18.04 14.82
N GLU A 8 22.41 -17.52 14.73
CA GLU A 8 22.78 -16.52 13.71
C GLU A 8 22.87 -17.15 12.31
N LEU A 9 23.40 -18.37 12.20
CA LEU A 9 23.44 -19.13 10.95
C LEU A 9 22.04 -19.49 10.43
N LEU A 10 21.10 -19.84 11.32
CA LEU A 10 19.70 -20.11 10.93
C LEU A 10 18.93 -18.83 10.57
N ARG A 11 19.21 -17.68 11.22
CA ARG A 11 18.66 -16.38 10.83
C ARG A 11 19.10 -15.95 9.42
N ASN A 12 20.29 -16.38 8.99
CA ASN A 12 20.84 -16.03 7.68
C ASN A 12 20.27 -16.87 6.52
N LYS A 13 19.69 -18.05 6.79
CA LYS A 13 19.24 -18.98 5.74
C LYS A 13 17.83 -18.69 5.19
N PHE A 14 17.05 -17.84 5.87
CA PHE A 14 15.72 -17.38 5.42
C PHE A 14 15.64 -15.87 5.16
N ARG A 15 16.80 -15.20 4.97
CA ARG A 15 16.80 -13.90 4.30
C ARG A 15 16.64 -14.16 2.80
N CYS A 16 15.40 -14.31 2.35
CA CYS A 16 15.06 -13.70 1.06
C CYS A 16 15.38 -12.21 1.25
N GLU A 17 16.59 -11.81 0.85
CA GLU A 17 17.08 -10.44 0.95
C GLU A 17 16.23 -9.57 0.03
N CYS A 18 15.07 -9.16 0.55
CA CYS A 18 14.28 -8.10 -0.05
C CYS A 18 15.20 -6.86 -0.03
N PRO A 19 15.58 -6.32 -1.20
CA PRO A 19 16.68 -5.38 -1.30
C PRO A 19 16.41 -4.14 -0.44
N TYR A 20 17.39 -3.75 0.36
CA TYR A 20 17.37 -2.48 1.08
C TYR A 20 17.35 -1.33 0.06
N LEU A 21 16.17 -0.78 -0.22
CA LEU A 21 16.06 0.43 -1.03
C LEU A 21 16.55 1.65 -0.22
N GLN A 22 17.86 1.89 -0.20
CA GLN A 22 18.42 3.16 0.27
C GLN A 22 18.23 4.29 -0.75
N LYS A 23 17.95 3.94 -2.01
CA LYS A 23 17.73 4.86 -3.14
C LYS A 23 16.51 4.37 -3.91
N CYS A 24 15.55 5.26 -4.20
CA CYS A 24 14.55 5.01 -5.24
C CYS A 24 15.26 4.98 -6.61
N CYS A 25 14.59 4.49 -7.67
CA CYS A 25 15.04 4.73 -9.03
C CYS A 25 15.42 6.23 -9.16
N CYS A 26 16.68 6.53 -9.51
CA CYS A 26 17.24 7.90 -9.64
C CYS A 26 17.80 8.61 -8.37
N CYS A 27 18.42 7.91 -7.39
CA CYS A 27 19.20 8.56 -6.30
C CYS A 27 18.40 9.49 -5.36
N ILE A 28 17.07 9.43 -5.41
CA ILE A 28 16.18 10.27 -4.61
C ILE A 28 16.22 9.80 -3.14
N PRO A 29 16.40 10.72 -2.16
CA PRO A 29 16.39 10.35 -0.75
C PRO A 29 15.07 9.68 -0.39
N LEU A 30 15.13 8.57 0.38
CA LEU A 30 13.99 7.71 0.75
C LEU A 30 12.71 8.45 1.14
N ARG A 31 12.82 9.63 1.77
CA ARG A 31 11.69 10.49 2.14
C ARG A 31 10.95 11.10 0.94
N MET A 32 11.67 11.57 -0.07
CA MET A 32 11.07 12.14 -1.27
C MET A 32 10.43 11.06 -2.13
N GLY A 33 11.03 9.87 -2.21
CA GLY A 33 10.41 8.71 -2.87
C GLY A 33 9.11 8.28 -2.20
N LEU A 34 9.06 8.27 -0.86
CA LEU A 34 7.85 7.94 -0.11
C LEU A 34 6.70 8.95 -0.35
N LEU A 35 7.02 10.25 -0.36
CA LEU A 35 6.06 11.30 -0.68
C LEU A 35 5.55 11.16 -2.12
N PHE A 36 6.46 11.02 -3.09
CA PHE A 36 6.10 10.87 -4.49
C PHE A 36 5.19 9.66 -4.73
N CYS A 37 5.53 8.49 -4.18
CA CYS A 37 4.70 7.29 -4.30
C CYS A 37 3.36 7.44 -3.57
N GLY A 38 3.32 8.17 -2.45
CA GLY A 38 2.07 8.51 -1.75
C GLY A 38 1.14 9.35 -2.63
N TYR A 39 1.67 10.35 -3.33
CA TYR A 39 0.89 11.12 -4.31
C TYR A 39 0.43 10.28 -5.50
N LEU A 40 1.29 9.40 -6.03
CA LEU A 40 0.90 8.48 -7.10
C LEU A 40 -0.24 7.57 -6.65
N LYS A 41 -0.21 7.07 -5.41
CA LYS A 41 -1.28 6.23 -4.85
C LYS A 41 -2.57 7.02 -4.62
N LEU A 42 -2.48 8.29 -4.25
CA LEU A 42 -3.64 9.16 -4.18
C LEU A 42 -4.30 9.33 -5.56
N VAL A 43 -3.49 9.56 -6.60
CA VAL A 43 -3.97 9.68 -7.98
C VAL A 43 -4.59 8.37 -8.45
N SER A 44 -3.96 7.23 -8.19
CA SER A 44 -4.52 5.93 -8.57
C SER A 44 -5.84 5.63 -7.84
N ALA A 45 -5.95 5.98 -6.55
CA ALA A 45 -7.19 5.85 -5.80
C ALA A 45 -8.35 6.67 -6.41
N VAL A 46 -8.08 7.91 -6.85
CA VAL A 46 -9.08 8.75 -7.54
C VAL A 46 -9.51 8.12 -8.87
N VAL A 47 -8.56 7.58 -9.65
CA VAL A 47 -8.87 6.88 -10.91
C VAL A 47 -9.73 5.64 -10.66
N LEU A 48 -9.41 4.85 -9.63
CA LEU A 48 -10.19 3.67 -9.22
C LEU A 48 -11.61 4.01 -8.76
N ILE A 49 -11.79 5.12 -8.05
CA ILE A 49 -13.13 5.62 -7.71
C ILE A 49 -13.89 5.98 -9.00
N GLY A 50 -13.21 6.62 -9.96
CA GLY A 50 -13.76 6.93 -11.28
C GLY A 50 -14.27 5.69 -12.02
N THR A 51 -13.47 4.62 -12.07
CA THR A 51 -13.86 3.36 -12.73
C THR A 51 -14.97 2.63 -11.97
N ALA A 52 -15.06 2.77 -10.64
CA ALA A 52 -16.13 2.20 -9.83
C ALA A 52 -17.51 2.84 -10.08
N PHE A 53 -17.59 4.03 -10.70
CA PHE A 53 -18.87 4.60 -11.13
C PHE A 53 -19.49 3.92 -12.35
N MET A 54 -18.68 3.24 -13.18
CA MET A 54 -19.18 2.52 -14.35
C MET A 54 -20.16 1.38 -14.00
N PRO A 55 -19.84 0.45 -13.06
CA PRO A 55 -20.79 -0.58 -12.66
C PRO A 55 -22.04 -0.02 -11.97
N LEU A 56 -21.94 1.12 -11.25
CA LEU A 56 -23.11 1.82 -10.71
C LEU A 56 -24.03 2.33 -11.81
N ALA A 57 -23.49 3.00 -12.83
CA ALA A 57 -24.26 3.50 -13.95
C ALA A 57 -24.96 2.35 -14.70
N TRP A 58 -24.25 1.24 -14.89
CA TRP A 58 -24.81 0.03 -15.50
C TRP A 58 -25.97 -0.55 -14.71
N MET A 59 -25.84 -0.63 -13.37
CA MET A 59 -26.93 -1.06 -12.50
C MET A 59 -28.18 -0.20 -12.65
N VAL A 60 -28.02 1.12 -12.70
CA VAL A 60 -29.13 2.06 -12.86
C VAL A 60 -29.84 1.85 -14.21
N VAL A 61 -29.08 1.52 -15.26
CA VAL A 61 -29.66 1.16 -16.58
C VAL A 61 -30.43 -0.15 -16.50
N MET A 62 -29.87 -1.18 -15.86
CA MET A 62 -30.53 -2.49 -15.72
C MET A 62 -31.82 -2.41 -14.88
N LEU A 63 -31.81 -1.60 -13.81
CA LEU A 63 -32.99 -1.28 -13.01
C LEU A 63 -34.13 -0.68 -13.83
N LYS A 64 -33.81 0.15 -14.84
CA LYS A 64 -34.81 0.75 -15.74
C LYS A 64 -35.35 -0.23 -16.77
N MET A 65 -34.63 -1.31 -17.07
CA MET A 65 -34.97 -2.30 -18.09
C MET A 65 -35.78 -3.49 -17.52
N GLU A 66 -36.29 -3.40 -16.29
CA GLU A 66 -37.07 -4.46 -15.60
C GLU A 66 -36.38 -5.83 -15.48
N ASN A 67 -35.09 -5.93 -15.79
CA ASN A 67 -34.29 -7.10 -15.42
C ASN A 67 -34.03 -7.01 -13.92
N GLY A 68 -34.65 -7.94 -13.18
CA GLY A 68 -34.72 -7.96 -11.72
C GLY A 68 -33.45 -7.54 -10.96
N PHE A 69 -33.67 -6.99 -9.78
CA PHE A 69 -32.63 -6.43 -8.92
C PHE A 69 -31.77 -7.51 -8.26
N ASP A 70 -30.48 -7.54 -8.58
CA ASP A 70 -29.53 -8.37 -7.83
C ASP A 70 -28.97 -7.62 -6.61
N VAL A 71 -29.55 -7.94 -5.45
CA VAL A 71 -29.15 -7.42 -4.14
C VAL A 71 -27.66 -7.69 -3.87
N VAL A 72 -27.12 -8.82 -4.37
CA VAL A 72 -25.74 -9.23 -4.14
C VAL A 72 -24.77 -8.28 -4.85
N THR A 73 -25.01 -7.98 -6.12
CA THR A 73 -24.18 -7.02 -6.86
C THR A 73 -24.24 -5.63 -6.21
N LEU A 74 -25.41 -5.18 -5.70
CA LEU A 74 -25.51 -3.84 -5.08
C LEU A 74 -24.70 -3.77 -3.79
N LEU A 75 -24.78 -4.83 -2.97
CA LEU A 75 -24.01 -4.93 -1.73
C LEU A 75 -22.51 -4.90 -2.03
N ILE A 76 -22.05 -5.61 -3.08
CA ILE A 76 -20.64 -5.62 -3.47
C ILE A 76 -20.17 -4.26 -3.97
N VAL A 77 -20.99 -3.54 -4.73
CA VAL A 77 -20.66 -2.18 -5.19
C VAL A 77 -20.57 -1.21 -4.01
N ILE A 78 -21.51 -1.24 -3.07
CA ILE A 78 -21.47 -0.39 -1.86
C ILE A 78 -20.22 -0.70 -1.03
N LEU A 79 -19.91 -1.98 -0.81
CA LEU A 79 -18.70 -2.39 -0.11
C LEU A 79 -17.44 -1.91 -0.83
N SER A 80 -17.41 -2.03 -2.16
CA SER A 80 -16.27 -1.56 -2.97
C SER A 80 -16.04 -0.06 -2.82
N ILE A 81 -17.09 0.74 -2.91
CA ILE A 81 -17.01 2.20 -2.71
C ILE A 81 -16.53 2.51 -1.29
N SER A 82 -17.05 1.83 -0.28
CA SER A 82 -16.64 2.07 1.11
C SER A 82 -15.14 1.82 1.32
N VAL A 83 -14.60 0.75 0.74
CA VAL A 83 -13.17 0.43 0.83
C VAL A 83 -12.34 1.45 0.04
N LEU A 84 -12.76 1.86 -1.15
CA LEU A 84 -12.06 2.89 -1.92
C LEU A 84 -12.03 4.25 -1.23
N VAL A 85 -13.12 4.63 -0.55
CA VAL A 85 -13.16 5.84 0.27
C VAL A 85 -12.18 5.72 1.45
N THR A 86 -12.12 4.56 2.11
CA THR A 86 -11.10 4.34 3.15
C THR A 86 -9.69 4.41 2.59
N ASP A 87 -9.40 3.82 1.44
CA ASP A 87 -8.09 3.90 0.78
C ASP A 87 -7.69 5.35 0.48
N LEU A 88 -8.63 6.17 0.00
CA LEU A 88 -8.41 7.60 -0.23
C LEU A 88 -8.09 8.35 1.07
N VAL A 89 -8.89 8.17 2.12
CA VAL A 89 -8.68 8.85 3.42
C VAL A 89 -7.33 8.48 4.00
N PHE A 90 -6.98 7.20 3.99
CA PHE A 90 -5.71 6.75 4.56
C PHE A 90 -4.51 7.11 3.70
N SER A 91 -4.65 7.21 2.37
CA SER A 91 -3.62 7.78 1.49
C SER A 91 -3.33 9.25 1.83
N ILE A 92 -4.33 10.03 2.23
CA ILE A 92 -4.12 11.40 2.72
C ILE A 92 -3.42 11.40 4.08
N VAL A 93 -3.89 10.56 5.02
CA VAL A 93 -3.26 10.42 6.35
C VAL A 93 -1.81 9.98 6.23
N PHE A 94 -1.48 9.15 5.23
CA PHE A 94 -0.12 8.75 4.92
C PHE A 94 0.77 9.93 4.55
N ILE A 95 0.31 10.77 3.62
CA ILE A 95 1.05 11.95 3.16
C ILE A 95 1.31 12.87 4.37
N VAL A 96 0.29 13.13 5.19
CA VAL A 96 0.44 13.92 6.43
C VAL A 96 1.43 13.28 7.41
N SER A 97 1.36 11.95 7.58
CA SER A 97 2.26 11.20 8.47
C SER A 97 3.71 11.22 7.97
N ALA A 98 3.92 11.17 6.65
CA ALA A 98 5.22 11.30 6.00
C ALA A 98 5.82 12.70 6.22
N HIS A 99 4.98 13.74 6.27
CA HIS A 99 5.42 15.09 6.63
C HIS A 99 5.78 15.22 8.12
N LYS A 100 4.98 14.67 9.03
CA LYS A 100 5.12 14.82 10.49
C LYS A 100 6.31 14.05 11.11
N LYS A 101 7.02 13.22 10.33
CA LYS A 101 8.21 12.44 10.75
C LYS A 101 7.99 11.60 12.03
N SER A 102 6.75 11.23 12.34
CA SER A 102 6.40 10.50 13.56
C SER A 102 6.46 8.99 13.33
N ARG A 103 7.43 8.32 13.97
CA ARG A 103 7.66 6.86 13.87
C ARG A 103 6.41 6.02 14.17
N LYS A 104 5.70 6.34 15.25
CA LYS A 104 4.51 5.60 15.68
C LYS A 104 3.40 5.62 14.62
N ALA A 105 3.23 6.75 13.93
CA ALA A 105 2.25 6.86 12.85
C ALA A 105 2.65 6.01 11.63
N MET A 106 3.94 5.97 11.28
CA MET A 106 4.43 5.18 10.15
C MET A 106 4.33 3.67 10.39
N GLN A 107 4.53 3.21 11.63
CA GLN A 107 4.31 1.81 12.02
C GLN A 107 2.83 1.43 12.00
N ALA A 108 1.95 2.27 12.57
CA ALA A 108 0.51 2.02 12.51
C ALA A 108 0.01 1.96 11.06
N TYR A 109 0.52 2.86 10.21
CA TYR A 109 0.20 2.89 8.79
C TYR A 109 0.65 1.62 8.05
N TYR A 110 1.80 1.03 8.39
CA TYR A 110 2.26 -0.21 7.78
C TYR A 110 1.27 -1.37 7.96
N TYR A 111 0.75 -1.58 9.18
CA TYR A 111 -0.25 -2.61 9.43
C TYR A 111 -1.55 -2.34 8.68
N TYR A 112 -1.97 -1.07 8.63
CA TYR A 112 -3.15 -0.66 7.89
C TYR A 112 -3.01 -0.93 6.38
N MET A 113 -1.85 -0.65 5.79
CA MET A 113 -1.58 -0.90 4.36
C MET A 113 -1.68 -2.38 3.99
N ILE A 114 -1.24 -3.28 4.87
CA ILE A 114 -1.40 -4.73 4.67
C ILE A 114 -2.89 -5.11 4.68
N GLY A 115 -3.64 -4.61 5.66
CA GLY A 115 -5.09 -4.85 5.73
C GLY A 115 -5.83 -4.36 4.48
N LEU A 116 -5.48 -3.17 3.99
CA LEU A 116 -6.03 -2.65 2.74
C LEU A 116 -5.66 -3.49 1.52
N LEU A 117 -4.42 -3.97 1.42
CA LEU A 117 -4.01 -4.84 0.31
C LEU A 117 -4.88 -6.11 0.27
N VAL A 118 -5.14 -6.70 1.43
CA VAL A 118 -6.01 -7.88 1.53
C VAL A 118 -7.46 -7.53 1.15
N ALA A 119 -7.99 -6.41 1.63
CA ALA A 119 -9.35 -5.98 1.28
C ALA A 119 -9.50 -5.71 -0.23
N LEU A 120 -8.54 -5.00 -0.84
CA LEU A 120 -8.56 -4.70 -2.28
C LEU A 120 -8.43 -5.96 -3.14
N THR A 121 -7.59 -6.92 -2.74
CA THR A 121 -7.46 -8.19 -3.47
C THR A 121 -8.73 -9.04 -3.40
N ILE A 122 -9.38 -9.12 -2.23
CA ILE A 122 -10.68 -9.81 -2.09
C ILE A 122 -11.74 -9.14 -2.98
N LEU A 123 -11.84 -7.81 -2.95
CA LEU A 123 -12.79 -7.08 -3.79
C LEU A 123 -12.54 -7.30 -5.28
N PHE A 124 -11.28 -7.30 -5.72
CA PHE A 124 -10.93 -7.57 -7.10
C PHE A 124 -11.36 -8.98 -7.54
N VAL A 125 -11.13 -9.99 -6.70
CA VAL A 125 -11.58 -11.37 -7.00
C VAL A 125 -13.10 -11.46 -7.06
N LEU A 126 -13.82 -10.81 -6.12
CA LEU A 126 -15.29 -10.77 -6.15
C LEU A 126 -15.81 -10.07 -7.41
N PHE A 127 -15.17 -8.99 -7.84
CA PHE A 127 -15.50 -8.30 -9.08
C PHE A 127 -15.37 -9.23 -10.29
N ILE A 128 -14.27 -9.98 -10.40
CA ILE A 128 -14.07 -10.96 -11.49
C ILE A 128 -15.11 -12.09 -11.44
N ILE A 129 -15.45 -12.61 -10.25
CA ILE A 129 -16.46 -13.67 -10.11
C ILE A 129 -17.83 -13.17 -10.53
N LEU A 130 -18.27 -12.02 -10.02
CA LEU A 130 -19.53 -11.40 -10.43
C LEU A 130 -19.58 -11.20 -11.94
N PHE A 131 -18.48 -10.73 -12.50
CA PHE A 131 -18.34 -10.52 -13.92
C PHE A 131 -18.55 -11.83 -14.72
N MET A 132 -17.84 -12.90 -14.35
CA MET A 132 -17.95 -14.21 -15.00
C MET A 132 -19.35 -14.82 -14.90
N VAL A 133 -20.04 -14.60 -13.78
CA VAL A 133 -21.38 -15.16 -13.53
C VAL A 133 -22.47 -14.33 -14.20
N SER A 134 -22.39 -13.01 -14.15
CA SER A 134 -23.47 -12.10 -14.57
C SER A 134 -23.46 -11.82 -16.08
N LEU A 135 -22.31 -11.97 -16.76
CA LEU A 135 -22.10 -11.41 -18.10
C LEU A 135 -21.66 -12.42 -19.16
N ASN A 136 -22.19 -13.64 -19.08
CA ASN A 136 -21.93 -14.72 -20.05
C ASN A 136 -22.38 -14.40 -21.50
N HIS A 137 -22.85 -13.18 -21.80
CA HIS A 137 -23.48 -12.88 -23.09
C HIS A 137 -23.36 -11.45 -23.65
N TRP A 138 -22.89 -10.42 -22.91
CA TRP A 138 -23.07 -9.00 -23.35
C TRP A 138 -21.98 -8.00 -22.98
N TYR A 139 -20.76 -8.41 -22.63
CA TYR A 139 -19.70 -7.44 -22.31
C TYR A 139 -18.57 -7.41 -23.32
N ASP A 140 -18.11 -6.20 -23.61
CA ASP A 140 -16.90 -5.94 -24.38
C ASP A 140 -15.69 -6.42 -23.58
N ASN A 141 -14.97 -7.42 -24.11
CA ASN A 141 -13.77 -7.98 -23.48
C ASN A 141 -12.73 -6.88 -23.16
N ASP A 142 -12.74 -5.80 -23.93
CA ASP A 142 -11.86 -4.64 -23.77
C ASP A 142 -12.06 -3.90 -22.43
N LEU A 143 -13.29 -3.83 -21.89
CA LEU A 143 -13.51 -3.17 -20.59
C LEU A 143 -12.94 -4.00 -19.43
N ILE A 144 -13.02 -5.33 -19.53
CA ILE A 144 -12.48 -6.25 -18.52
C ILE A 144 -10.96 -6.17 -18.50
N ILE A 145 -10.35 -6.20 -19.69
CA ILE A 145 -8.90 -6.17 -19.84
C ILE A 145 -8.38 -4.83 -19.32
N SER A 146 -8.99 -3.72 -19.72
CA SER A 146 -8.58 -2.38 -19.26
C SER A 146 -8.73 -2.20 -17.76
N THR A 147 -9.86 -2.60 -17.16
CA THR A 147 -10.06 -2.54 -15.70
C THR A 147 -9.09 -3.44 -14.93
N SER A 148 -8.86 -4.66 -15.41
CA SER A 148 -7.89 -5.59 -14.80
C SER A 148 -6.46 -5.03 -14.80
N VAL A 149 -6.05 -4.40 -15.91
CA VAL A 149 -4.73 -3.75 -16.01
C VAL A 149 -4.60 -2.63 -14.98
N VAL A 150 -5.62 -1.76 -14.83
CA VAL A 150 -5.62 -0.68 -13.84
C VAL A 150 -5.49 -1.23 -12.42
N TYR A 151 -6.23 -2.29 -12.09
CA TYR A 151 -6.14 -2.95 -10.77
C TYR A 151 -4.77 -3.56 -10.50
N ILE A 152 -4.15 -4.20 -11.49
CA ILE A 152 -2.81 -4.79 -11.36
C ILE A 152 -1.75 -3.70 -11.13
N LEU A 153 -1.86 -2.58 -11.85
CA LEU A 153 -0.95 -1.45 -11.70
C LEU A 153 -1.08 -0.80 -10.31
N ASP A 154 -2.30 -0.58 -9.83
CA ASP A 154 -2.54 -0.04 -8.48
C ASP A 154 -2.03 -1.00 -7.40
N THR A 155 -2.30 -2.30 -7.54
CA THR A 155 -1.83 -3.31 -6.59
C THR A 155 -0.30 -3.38 -6.56
N SER A 156 0.34 -3.27 -7.72
CA SER A 156 1.80 -3.23 -7.83
C SER A 156 2.39 -1.99 -7.14
N LEU A 157 1.77 -0.83 -7.34
CA LEU A 157 2.14 0.42 -6.66
C LEU A 157 1.94 0.30 -5.14
N HIS A 158 0.86 -0.34 -4.70
CA HIS A 158 0.57 -0.56 -3.28
C HIS A 158 1.59 -1.48 -2.62
N CYS A 159 1.95 -2.59 -3.27
CA CYS A 159 3.02 -3.49 -2.84
C CYS A 159 4.37 -2.76 -2.75
N TYR A 160 4.70 -1.95 -3.75
CA TYR A 160 5.92 -1.14 -3.74
C TYR A 160 5.94 -0.15 -2.56
N LEU A 161 4.81 0.51 -2.29
CA LEU A 161 4.66 1.38 -1.13
C LEU A 161 4.86 0.66 0.20
N ILE A 162 4.32 -0.56 0.36
CA ILE A 162 4.50 -1.36 1.59
C ILE A 162 5.99 -1.65 1.82
N ILE A 163 6.71 -2.06 0.78
CA ILE A 163 8.16 -2.33 0.87
C ILE A 163 8.91 -1.04 1.25
N LEU A 164 8.59 0.09 0.60
CA LEU A 164 9.20 1.38 0.91
C LEU A 164 8.93 1.83 2.35
N VAL A 165 7.70 1.69 2.84
CA VAL A 165 7.34 2.03 4.22
C VAL A 165 8.14 1.16 5.19
N ARG A 166 8.26 -0.15 4.93
CA ARG A 166 9.07 -1.07 5.73
C ARG A 166 10.53 -0.66 5.77
N SER A 167 11.12 -0.35 4.62
CA SER A 167 12.51 0.16 4.54
C SER A 167 12.67 1.48 5.28
N GLY A 168 11.67 2.35 5.24
CA GLY A 168 11.61 3.60 6.01
C GLY A 168 11.65 3.35 7.52
N VAL A 169 10.76 2.50 8.03
CA VAL A 169 10.68 2.17 9.46
C VAL A 169 12.00 1.58 9.97
N TYR A 170 12.62 0.67 9.23
CA TYR A 170 13.89 0.04 9.63
C TYR A 170 15.06 1.01 9.62
N LYS A 171 15.15 1.91 8.63
CA LYS A 171 16.22 2.92 8.57
C LYS A 171 16.18 3.86 9.79
N PHE A 172 15.00 4.25 10.24
CA PHE A 172 14.87 5.08 11.45
C PHE A 172 15.29 4.33 12.72
N GLU A 173 15.11 3.01 12.79
CA GLU A 173 15.51 2.19 13.93
C GLU A 173 17.05 2.15 14.07
N ASN A 174 17.75 1.92 12.96
CA ASN A 174 19.21 1.93 12.97
C ASN A 174 19.80 3.32 13.28
N ASP A 175 19.27 4.40 12.68
CA ASP A 175 19.76 5.76 12.95
C ASP A 175 19.58 6.20 14.40
N PHE A 176 18.57 5.67 15.12
CA PHE A 176 18.38 5.91 16.55
C PHE A 176 19.33 5.07 17.40
N ASN A 177 19.51 3.78 17.08
CA ASN A 177 20.47 2.92 17.77
C ASN A 177 21.90 3.47 17.65
N PHE A 178 22.32 3.93 16.47
CA PHE A 178 23.63 4.57 16.30
C PHE A 178 23.77 5.91 17.03
N ARG A 179 22.68 6.66 17.25
CA ARG A 179 22.71 7.91 18.04
C ARG A 179 22.76 7.65 19.54
N TYR A 180 22.06 6.61 19.99
CA TYR A 180 22.06 6.16 21.38
C TYR A 180 23.44 5.62 21.79
N ILE A 181 24.06 4.79 20.95
CA ILE A 181 25.41 4.26 21.20
C ILE A 181 26.45 5.39 21.24
N ARG A 182 26.35 6.40 20.35
CA ARG A 182 27.31 7.52 20.32
C ARG A 182 27.23 8.45 21.53
N ASN A 183 26.08 8.47 22.22
CA ASN A 183 25.85 9.35 23.37
C ASN A 183 26.15 8.69 24.72
N ILE A 184 26.52 7.41 24.75
CA ILE A 184 26.89 6.70 25.99
C ILE A 184 28.41 6.65 26.19
N ASP A 185 29.20 6.82 25.12
CA ASP A 185 30.67 6.70 25.17
C ASP A 185 31.43 8.02 24.95
N VAL A 186 30.77 9.19 24.99
CA VAL A 186 31.48 10.47 24.89
C VAL A 186 30.87 11.49 25.87
N ASP A 187 31.50 11.61 27.04
CA ASP A 187 31.43 12.86 27.79
C ASP A 187 31.98 13.99 26.90
N PRO A 188 31.32 15.16 26.82
CA PRO A 188 31.87 16.29 26.07
C PRO A 188 33.11 16.83 26.80
N VAL A 189 34.29 16.33 26.43
CA VAL A 189 35.56 16.90 26.87
C VAL A 189 35.79 18.19 26.07
N CYS A 190 35.68 19.33 26.74
CA CYS A 190 36.15 20.61 26.23
C CYS A 190 37.69 20.61 26.32
N VAL A 191 38.37 20.40 25.19
CA VAL A 191 39.81 20.63 25.08
C VAL A 191 39.99 22.06 24.60
N MET A 192 40.50 22.95 25.47
CA MET A 192 41.05 24.24 25.03
C MET A 192 42.44 23.97 24.49
N GLU A 193 42.61 24.15 23.18
CA GLU A 193 43.92 24.24 22.56
C GLU A 193 44.51 25.62 22.91
N SER A 194 45.78 25.59 23.33
CA SER A 194 46.55 26.66 24.00
C SER A 194 46.57 28.02 23.32
#